data_AF-A0A182TAV6-F1
#
_entry.id   AF-A0A182TAV6-F1
#
_cell.length_a   1.000
_cell.length_b   1.000
_cell.length_c   1.000
_cell.angle_alpha   90.00
_cell.angle_beta   90.00
_cell.angle_gamma   90.00
#
_symmetry.space_group_name_H-M   'P 1'
#
loop_
_entity.id
_entity.type
_entity.pdbx_description
1 polymer ?
#
loop_
_entity_poly.entity_id
_entity_poly.type
_entity_poly.pdbx_seq_one_letter_code
_entity_poly.pdbx_strand_id
1 'polypeptide(L)'
;PEIAVRHGYQAESHTLKTADGYLLTLHRLPCGRIGCPAQGGKGVGQPVFLQHGLLSSSADWLLSGPERALAFILADAGYDVWLGNARGNTYSRKHVSFSSDETAFWDFSWHEMAMYDIPAEIDYLYNIRAQERNDTTRNLLYVGHSMGTTMIFALLASRPEYNERLEAVFALAPVAFMGHVKSPIRLLAPFSHDIEVRRPRIAVVSNFFPLICSFVSRWRDDLRGPIPNVTKLHLHLFVCFLFVSFHFVSYHCACPYPVHVPAPVPIYLPVVVSVDTAKLFR
;
A
#
# COMPACT_ATOMS: atom_id res chain seq x y z
N PRO A 1 12.53 6.38 -0.70
CA PRO A 1 12.79 7.84 -0.68
C PRO A 1 13.53 8.35 -1.93
N GLU A 2 14.42 7.51 -2.44
CA GLU A 2 15.29 7.68 -3.60
C GLU A 2 14.52 8.03 -4.88
N ILE A 3 13.33 7.43 -5.09
CA ILE A 3 12.47 7.74 -6.23
C ILE A 3 12.05 9.23 -6.18
N ALA A 4 11.59 9.70 -5.02
CA ALA A 4 11.17 11.08 -4.84
C ALA A 4 12.34 12.07 -4.97
N VAL A 5 13.48 11.76 -4.34
CA VAL A 5 14.70 12.58 -4.42
C VAL A 5 15.22 12.67 -5.87
N ARG A 6 15.21 11.58 -6.64
CA ARG A 6 15.58 11.59 -8.06
C ARG A 6 14.70 12.53 -8.87
N HIS A 7 13.43 12.67 -8.49
CA HIS A 7 12.51 13.62 -9.10
C HIS A 7 12.56 15.02 -8.46
N GLY A 8 13.49 15.32 -7.56
CA GLY A 8 13.66 16.66 -6.99
C GLY A 8 12.66 17.02 -5.89
N TYR A 9 12.03 16.04 -5.26
CA TYR A 9 11.23 16.24 -4.05
C TYR A 9 12.08 16.02 -2.81
N GLN A 10 11.77 16.73 -1.73
CA GLN A 10 12.24 16.36 -0.39
C GLN A 10 11.49 15.11 0.07
N ALA A 11 12.21 14.17 0.68
CA ALA A 11 11.62 12.94 1.18
C ALA A 11 12.24 12.55 2.52
N GLU A 12 11.39 12.17 3.46
CA GLU A 12 11.76 11.73 4.81
C GLU A 12 11.41 10.25 4.99
N SER A 13 12.16 9.58 5.87
CA SER A 13 11.90 8.23 6.33
C SER A 13 11.78 8.23 7.85
N HIS A 14 10.71 7.65 8.34
CA HIS A 14 10.41 7.56 9.75
C HIS A 14 10.24 6.11 10.15
N THR A 15 10.87 5.68 11.24
CA THR A 15 10.63 4.34 11.79
C THR A 15 9.82 4.45 13.06
N LEU A 16 8.70 3.72 13.10
CA LEU A 16 7.82 3.64 14.27
C LEU A 16 7.65 2.18 14.72
N LYS A 17 7.27 2.00 15.98
CA LYS A 17 7.04 0.69 16.58
C LYS A 17 5.55 0.49 16.83
N THR A 18 5.00 -0.62 16.36
CA THR A 18 3.61 -1.02 16.66
C THR A 18 3.49 -1.56 18.08
N ALA A 19 2.25 -1.66 18.59
CA ALA A 19 2.01 -2.17 19.94
C ALA A 19 2.50 -3.63 20.13
N ASP A 20 2.45 -4.43 19.07
CA ASP A 20 2.88 -5.82 19.05
C ASP A 20 4.35 -6.00 18.65
N GLY A 21 5.08 -4.93 18.32
CA GLY A 21 6.54 -4.94 18.24
C GLY A 21 7.15 -4.93 16.83
N TYR A 22 6.34 -4.79 15.79
CA TYR A 22 6.84 -4.55 14.43
C TYR A 22 7.41 -3.14 14.31
N LEU A 23 8.48 -3.01 13.51
CA LEU A 23 9.08 -1.73 13.15
C LEU A 23 8.67 -1.39 11.72
N LEU A 24 7.81 -0.39 11.57
CA LEU A 24 7.31 0.06 10.28
C LEU A 24 8.09 1.28 9.81
N THR A 25 8.36 1.34 8.51
CA THR A 25 8.98 2.52 7.89
C THR A 25 7.91 3.32 7.17
N LEU A 26 7.66 4.54 7.63
CA LEU A 26 6.76 5.49 7.00
C LEU A 26 7.58 6.47 6.14
N HIS A 27 7.16 6.69 4.90
CA HIS A 27 7.79 7.69 4.03
C HIS A 27 6.95 8.96 3.98
N ARG A 28 7.59 10.12 3.81
CA ARG A 28 6.88 11.40 3.76
C ARG A 28 7.45 12.30 2.66
N LEU A 29 6.57 12.98 1.93
CA LEU A 29 6.88 14.13 1.10
C LEU A 29 6.29 15.37 1.78
N PRO A 30 7.09 16.13 2.54
CA PRO A 30 6.58 17.27 3.31
C PRO A 30 6.13 18.44 2.42
N CYS A 31 6.60 18.47 1.17
CA CYS A 31 6.31 19.52 0.19
C CYS A 31 6.58 19.09 -1.26
N GLY A 32 6.07 19.89 -2.20
CA GLY A 32 6.30 19.75 -3.64
C GLY A 32 7.70 20.18 -4.11
N ARG A 33 7.97 20.05 -5.41
CA ARG A 33 9.31 20.26 -6.02
C ARG A 33 9.86 21.66 -5.87
N ILE A 34 8.98 22.67 -5.89
CA ILE A 34 9.34 24.10 -5.82
C ILE A 34 9.56 24.52 -4.34
N GLY A 35 9.57 23.55 -3.42
CA GLY A 35 9.70 23.75 -1.98
C GLY A 35 8.35 23.93 -1.30
N CYS A 36 8.38 24.05 0.03
CA CYS A 36 7.20 24.44 0.79
C CYS A 36 6.75 25.83 0.30
N PRO A 37 5.48 26.04 -0.07
CA PRO A 37 4.98 27.38 -0.37
C PRO A 37 5.41 28.34 0.74
N ALA A 38 6.23 29.33 0.39
CA ALA A 38 6.68 30.35 1.30
C ALA A 38 5.55 31.36 1.53
N GLN A 39 4.49 30.91 2.21
CA GLN A 39 3.55 31.78 2.91
C GLN A 39 3.62 31.44 4.40
N GLY A 40 4.72 31.90 5.03
CA GLY A 40 4.76 32.14 6.47
C GLY A 40 5.10 30.95 7.37
N GLY A 41 6.30 30.40 7.24
CA GLY A 41 6.89 29.55 8.29
C GLY A 41 6.48 28.08 8.24
N LYS A 42 7.21 27.26 8.99
CA LYS A 42 7.13 25.79 9.01
C LYS A 42 5.68 25.28 9.16
N GLY A 43 5.11 24.64 8.11
CA GLY A 43 4.07 23.60 8.23
C GLY A 43 2.61 23.90 7.84
N VAL A 44 2.23 23.93 6.55
CA VAL A 44 0.89 24.46 6.15
C VAL A 44 -0.04 23.48 5.39
N GLY A 45 0.44 22.33 4.93
CA GLY A 45 -0.38 21.38 4.17
C GLY A 45 -1.22 20.46 5.05
N GLN A 46 -2.52 20.30 4.75
CA GLN A 46 -3.34 19.22 5.29
C GLN A 46 -2.67 17.87 5.01
N PRO A 47 -2.61 16.94 5.97
CA PRO A 47 -1.92 15.69 5.74
C PRO A 47 -2.78 14.74 4.91
N VAL A 48 -2.12 13.99 4.03
CA VAL A 48 -2.73 12.91 3.27
C VAL A 48 -1.94 11.65 3.51
N PHE A 49 -2.62 10.59 3.98
CA PHE A 49 -2.02 9.29 4.19
C PHE A 49 -2.40 8.32 3.06
N LEU A 50 -1.41 7.82 2.32
CA LEU A 50 -1.60 6.90 1.20
C LEU A 50 -1.22 5.47 1.61
N GLN A 51 -2.20 4.56 1.67
CA GLN A 51 -1.99 3.15 2.03
C GLN A 51 -2.08 2.22 0.82
N HIS A 52 -1.02 1.46 0.61
CA HIS A 52 -0.90 0.53 -0.49
C HIS A 52 -1.78 -0.75 -0.34
N GLY A 53 -1.85 -1.53 -1.42
CA GLY A 53 -2.63 -2.78 -1.48
C GLY A 53 -1.86 -4.04 -1.08
N LEU A 54 -2.42 -5.20 -1.37
CA LEU A 54 -1.79 -6.50 -1.14
C LEU A 54 -0.51 -6.66 -2.00
N LEU A 55 0.57 -7.19 -1.42
CA LEU A 55 1.87 -7.44 -2.08
C LEU A 55 2.52 -6.19 -2.72
N SER A 56 2.29 -5.03 -2.11
CA SER A 56 2.67 -3.72 -2.61
C SER A 56 3.50 -2.95 -1.55
N SER A 57 3.84 -1.70 -1.83
CA SER A 57 4.57 -0.80 -0.92
C SER A 57 4.23 0.66 -1.21
N SER A 58 4.72 1.55 -0.35
CA SER A 58 4.69 3.00 -0.56
C SER A 58 5.22 3.48 -1.94
N ALA A 59 6.06 2.69 -2.62
CA ALA A 59 6.60 3.05 -3.93
C ALA A 59 5.51 3.19 -5.01
N ASP A 60 4.42 2.42 -4.93
CA ASP A 60 3.35 2.38 -5.94
C ASP A 60 2.73 3.77 -6.18
N TRP A 61 2.73 4.64 -5.16
CA TRP A 61 2.23 6.01 -5.25
C TRP A 61 3.16 6.99 -5.99
N LEU A 62 4.35 6.54 -6.38
CA LEU A 62 5.42 7.34 -6.99
C LEU A 62 5.84 6.85 -8.39
N LEU A 63 5.63 5.57 -8.71
CA LEU A 63 6.20 4.92 -9.90
C LEU A 63 5.80 5.55 -11.24
N SER A 64 4.63 6.17 -11.33
CA SER A 64 4.15 6.83 -12.55
C SER A 64 4.82 8.18 -12.83
N GLY A 65 5.74 8.62 -11.97
CA GLY A 65 6.49 9.87 -12.11
C GLY A 65 5.69 11.12 -11.73
N PRO A 66 6.34 12.30 -11.65
CA PRO A 66 5.78 13.53 -11.09
C PRO A 66 4.47 14.01 -11.70
N GLU A 67 4.29 13.80 -12.99
CA GLU A 67 3.11 14.29 -13.73
C GLU A 67 1.84 13.45 -13.50
N ARG A 68 1.98 12.22 -12.97
CA ARG A 68 0.88 11.25 -12.92
C ARG A 68 0.73 10.53 -11.59
N ALA A 69 1.80 10.43 -10.80
CA ALA A 69 1.76 9.72 -9.54
C ALA A 69 1.06 10.57 -8.48
N LEU A 70 0.08 9.98 -7.80
CA LEU A 70 -0.81 10.70 -6.87
C LEU A 70 -0.02 11.41 -5.75
N ALA A 71 1.01 10.77 -5.20
CA ALA A 71 1.81 11.37 -4.14
C ALA A 71 2.51 12.66 -4.59
N PHE A 72 3.01 12.69 -5.82
CA PHE A 72 3.68 13.87 -6.37
C PHE A 72 2.69 14.99 -6.69
N ILE A 73 1.55 14.65 -7.28
CA ILE A 73 0.48 15.62 -7.56
C ILE A 73 -0.01 16.28 -6.27
N LEU A 74 -0.22 15.50 -5.21
CA LEU A 74 -0.63 16.02 -3.90
C LEU A 74 0.46 16.89 -3.26
N ALA A 75 1.72 16.46 -3.30
CA ALA A 75 2.82 17.25 -2.76
C ALA A 75 2.97 18.60 -3.48
N ASP A 76 2.87 18.63 -4.82
CA ASP A 76 2.90 19.86 -5.62
C ASP A 76 1.66 20.74 -5.42
N ALA A 77 0.52 20.14 -5.05
CA ALA A 77 -0.68 20.86 -4.64
C ALA A 77 -0.60 21.42 -3.19
N GLY A 78 0.49 21.16 -2.47
CA GLY A 78 0.74 21.71 -1.14
C GLY A 78 0.29 20.85 0.04
N TYR A 79 -0.07 19.58 -0.18
CA TYR A 79 -0.39 18.64 0.89
C TYR A 79 0.88 18.09 1.58
N ASP A 80 0.76 17.71 2.85
CA ASP A 80 1.79 16.94 3.58
C ASP A 80 1.54 15.44 3.35
N VAL A 81 2.29 14.82 2.44
CA VAL A 81 1.98 13.47 1.96
C VAL A 81 2.75 12.42 2.74
N TRP A 82 2.03 11.50 3.37
CA TRP A 82 2.55 10.37 4.13
C TRP A 82 2.21 9.07 3.40
N LEU A 83 3.19 8.16 3.31
CA LEU A 83 3.10 6.92 2.55
C LEU A 83 3.32 5.73 3.48
N GLY A 84 2.25 4.98 3.73
CA GLY A 84 2.22 3.80 4.62
C GLY A 84 3.03 2.63 4.08
N ASN A 85 3.56 1.80 4.98
CA ASN A 85 4.14 0.50 4.62
C ASN A 85 3.73 -0.55 5.65
N ALA A 86 2.90 -1.49 5.22
CA ALA A 86 2.44 -2.58 6.05
C ALA A 86 3.59 -3.52 6.48
N ARG A 87 3.48 -4.10 7.68
CA ARG A 87 4.39 -5.12 8.19
C ARG A 87 4.65 -6.23 7.16
N GLY A 88 5.91 -6.66 7.11
CA GLY A 88 6.38 -7.73 6.22
C GLY A 88 6.69 -7.30 4.79
N ASN A 89 6.32 -6.09 4.36
CA ASN A 89 6.75 -5.57 3.06
C ASN A 89 8.25 -5.20 3.06
N THR A 90 8.79 -4.81 1.89
CA THR A 90 10.21 -4.48 1.69
C THR A 90 10.78 -3.48 2.71
N TYR A 91 9.98 -2.52 3.17
CA TYR A 91 10.44 -1.43 4.05
C TYR A 91 10.11 -1.67 5.53
N SER A 92 9.20 -2.59 5.85
CA SER A 92 8.68 -2.84 7.20
C SER A 92 8.88 -4.30 7.62
N ARG A 93 10.09 -4.83 7.42
CA ARG A 93 10.45 -6.24 7.69
C ARG A 93 11.33 -6.45 8.93
N LYS A 94 11.02 -5.73 10.03
CA LYS A 94 11.77 -5.81 11.29
C LYS A 94 10.80 -5.90 12.48
N HIS A 95 11.22 -6.60 13.53
CA HIS A 95 10.50 -6.73 14.79
C HIS A 95 11.48 -6.64 15.96
N VAL A 96 11.00 -6.22 17.13
CA VAL A 96 11.84 -6.10 18.35
C VAL A 96 12.22 -7.44 19.00
N SER A 97 11.59 -8.54 18.59
CA SER A 97 11.66 -9.85 19.27
C SER A 97 11.92 -11.00 18.30
N PHE A 98 11.42 -10.91 17.08
CA PHE A 98 11.52 -11.96 16.08
C PHE A 98 12.38 -11.52 14.89
N SER A 99 13.22 -12.43 14.39
CA SER A 99 13.86 -12.31 13.08
C SER A 99 12.86 -12.56 11.96
N SER A 100 13.08 -11.95 10.80
CA SER A 100 12.27 -12.22 9.59
C SER A 100 12.39 -13.65 9.06
N ASP A 101 13.33 -14.44 9.58
CA ASP A 101 13.48 -15.85 9.25
C ASP A 101 12.61 -16.78 10.13
N GLU A 102 12.01 -16.24 11.19
CA GLU A 102 11.17 -17.01 12.12
C GLU A 102 9.70 -17.01 11.68
N THR A 103 9.01 -18.14 11.81
CA THR A 103 7.57 -18.24 11.49
C THR A 103 6.73 -17.25 12.29
N ALA A 104 7.10 -17.00 13.55
CA ALA A 104 6.39 -16.09 14.44
C ALA A 104 6.38 -14.66 13.91
N PHE A 105 7.39 -14.24 13.15
CA PHE A 105 7.41 -12.94 12.48
C PHE A 105 6.34 -12.82 11.38
N TRP A 106 5.89 -13.95 10.81
CA TRP A 106 4.92 -13.96 9.71
C TRP A 106 3.51 -14.35 10.17
N ASP A 107 3.29 -14.49 11.48
CA ASP A 107 1.97 -14.80 12.03
C ASP A 107 1.12 -13.54 12.18
N PHE A 108 0.74 -12.98 11.02
CA PHE A 108 -0.18 -11.86 10.92
C PHE A 108 -0.99 -11.94 9.63
N SER A 109 -2.04 -11.14 9.58
CA SER A 109 -2.90 -10.93 8.43
C SER A 109 -3.17 -9.43 8.24
N TRP A 110 -4.07 -9.09 7.32
CA TRP A 110 -4.57 -7.72 7.19
C TRP A 110 -5.28 -7.24 8.47
N HIS A 111 -5.74 -8.14 9.33
CA HIS A 111 -6.39 -7.80 10.60
C HIS A 111 -5.42 -7.08 11.53
N GLU A 112 -4.24 -7.66 11.77
CA GLU A 112 -3.20 -7.04 12.60
C GLU A 112 -2.72 -5.72 11.98
N MET A 113 -2.66 -5.62 10.65
CA MET A 113 -2.34 -4.35 9.96
C MET A 113 -3.40 -3.28 10.26
N ALA A 114 -4.69 -3.64 10.31
CA ALA A 114 -5.76 -2.72 10.68
C ALA A 114 -5.71 -2.32 12.16
N MET A 115 -5.41 -3.27 13.06
CA MET A 115 -5.49 -3.06 14.51
C MET A 115 -4.23 -2.42 15.12
N TYR A 116 -3.07 -2.61 14.49
CA TYR A 116 -1.78 -2.18 15.01
C TYR A 116 -1.00 -1.26 14.06
N ASP A 117 -0.94 -1.56 12.76
CA ASP A 117 -0.14 -0.75 11.81
C ASP A 117 -0.78 0.62 11.58
N ILE A 118 -2.01 0.65 11.04
CA ILE A 118 -2.69 1.92 10.73
C ILE A 118 -2.81 2.83 11.97
N PRO A 119 -3.23 2.34 13.15
CA PRO A 119 -3.22 3.15 14.38
C PRO A 119 -1.86 3.74 14.70
N ALA A 120 -0.80 2.93 14.66
CA ALA A 120 0.55 3.39 15.00
C ALA A 120 1.06 4.42 13.98
N GLU A 121 0.80 4.22 12.69
CA GLU A 121 1.16 5.16 11.62
C GLU A 121 0.41 6.50 11.75
N ILE A 122 -0.90 6.47 12.00
CA ILE A 122 -1.72 7.68 12.23
C ILE A 122 -1.25 8.43 13.49
N ASP A 123 -1.05 7.72 14.60
CA ASP A 123 -0.59 8.30 15.86
C ASP A 123 0.79 8.94 15.70
N TYR A 124 1.70 8.25 15.03
CA TYR A 124 3.04 8.75 14.75
C TYR A 124 3.00 10.02 13.91
N LEU A 125 2.22 10.04 12.83
CA LEU A 125 2.01 11.22 11.99
C LEU A 125 1.55 12.43 12.80
N TYR A 126 0.53 12.25 13.66
CA TYR A 126 0.03 13.33 14.50
C TYR A 126 1.07 13.82 15.51
N ASN A 127 1.84 12.90 16.10
CA ASN A 127 2.92 13.27 17.01
C ASN A 127 4.00 14.10 16.30
N ILE A 128 4.41 13.70 15.10
CA ILE A 128 5.38 14.46 14.31
C ILE A 128 4.83 15.85 13.95
N ARG A 129 3.58 15.96 13.51
CA ARG A 129 2.96 17.27 13.23
C ARG A 129 2.90 18.16 14.46
N ALA A 130 2.52 17.62 15.62
CA ALA A 130 2.51 18.36 16.87
C ALA A 130 3.90 18.86 17.27
N GLN A 131 4.93 18.02 17.11
CA GLN A 131 6.32 18.35 17.47
C GLN A 131 6.96 19.36 16.52
N GLU A 132 6.80 19.18 15.21
CA GLU A 132 7.46 20.00 14.20
C GLU A 132 6.75 21.34 13.96
N ARG A 133 5.43 21.38 14.16
CA ARG A 133 4.56 22.46 13.65
C ARG A 133 3.64 23.05 14.72
N ASN A 134 3.64 22.52 15.95
CA ASN A 134 2.66 22.88 16.99
C ASN A 134 1.20 22.74 16.50
N ASP A 135 0.97 21.77 15.61
CA ASP A 135 -0.31 21.53 14.96
C ASP A 135 -0.97 20.28 15.56
N THR A 136 -2.11 20.49 16.21
CA THR A 136 -2.91 19.45 16.86
C THR A 136 -4.24 19.21 16.13
N THR A 137 -4.38 19.73 14.91
CA THR A 137 -5.61 19.57 14.12
C THR A 137 -5.80 18.12 13.69
N ARG A 138 -7.02 17.60 13.84
CA ARG A 138 -7.41 16.25 13.44
C ARG A 138 -8.11 16.26 12.09
N ASN A 139 -7.34 16.47 11.04
CA ASN A 139 -7.85 16.73 9.68
C ASN A 139 -7.24 15.80 8.61
N LEU A 140 -6.93 14.56 8.99
CA LEU A 140 -6.25 13.62 8.10
C LEU A 140 -7.14 13.12 6.96
N LEU A 141 -6.66 13.25 5.72
CA LEU A 141 -7.25 12.59 4.56
C LEU A 141 -6.58 11.24 4.38
N TYR A 142 -7.37 10.17 4.39
CA TYR A 142 -6.87 8.82 4.14
C TYR A 142 -7.19 8.40 2.70
N VAL A 143 -6.21 7.88 1.97
CA VAL A 143 -6.41 7.25 0.66
C VAL A 143 -5.92 5.81 0.73
N GLY A 144 -6.84 4.86 0.60
CA GLY A 144 -6.51 3.44 0.58
C GLY A 144 -6.70 2.86 -0.82
N HIS A 145 -5.80 1.98 -1.26
CA HIS A 145 -6.00 1.16 -2.44
C HIS A 145 -6.16 -0.32 -2.07
N SER A 146 -7.20 -0.98 -2.59
CA SER A 146 -7.42 -2.43 -2.42
C SER A 146 -7.37 -2.82 -0.94
N MET A 147 -6.42 -3.66 -0.49
CA MET A 147 -6.24 -4.04 0.92
C MET A 147 -6.11 -2.84 1.87
N GLY A 148 -5.52 -1.72 1.44
CA GLY A 148 -5.48 -0.49 2.25
C GLY A 148 -6.88 0.03 2.61
N THR A 149 -7.88 -0.17 1.74
CA THR A 149 -9.28 0.16 2.07
C THR A 149 -9.86 -0.78 3.13
N THR A 150 -9.55 -2.08 3.05
CA THR A 150 -9.96 -3.08 4.05
C THR A 150 -9.40 -2.72 5.42
N MET A 151 -8.13 -2.35 5.48
CA MET A 151 -7.44 -1.99 6.71
C MET A 151 -8.12 -0.81 7.41
N ILE A 152 -8.43 0.26 6.68
CA ILE A 152 -9.09 1.42 7.29
C ILE A 152 -10.55 1.14 7.66
N PHE A 153 -11.30 0.39 6.85
CA PHE A 153 -12.67 0.03 7.20
C PHE A 153 -12.73 -0.82 8.48
N ALA A 154 -11.82 -1.79 8.62
CA ALA A 154 -11.73 -2.59 9.84
C ALA A 154 -11.36 -1.73 11.05
N LEU A 155 -10.39 -0.81 10.91
CA LEU A 155 -10.03 0.11 12.00
C LEU A 155 -11.22 0.95 12.46
N LEU A 156 -11.89 1.64 11.54
CA LEU A 156 -12.96 2.58 11.86
C LEU A 156 -14.20 1.88 12.43
N ALA A 157 -14.44 0.62 12.05
CA ALA A 157 -15.51 -0.20 12.61
C ALA A 157 -15.17 -0.72 14.02
N SER A 158 -13.92 -1.13 14.26
CA SER A 158 -13.52 -1.74 15.53
C SER A 158 -13.03 -0.74 16.59
N ARG A 159 -12.58 0.45 16.17
CA ARG A 159 -12.00 1.48 17.05
C ARG A 159 -12.55 2.87 16.69
N PRO A 160 -13.79 3.18 17.11
CA PRO A 160 -14.47 4.41 16.72
C PRO A 160 -13.75 5.70 17.13
N GLU A 161 -12.83 5.65 18.10
CA GLU A 161 -12.00 6.80 18.49
C GLU A 161 -11.09 7.32 17.36
N TYR A 162 -10.88 6.53 16.30
CA TYR A 162 -10.16 6.97 15.09
C TYR A 162 -11.04 7.71 14.09
N ASN A 163 -12.37 7.63 14.20
CA ASN A 163 -13.28 8.35 13.29
C ASN A 163 -13.08 9.86 13.38
N GLU A 164 -12.94 10.40 14.59
CA GLU A 164 -12.69 11.83 14.83
C GLU A 164 -11.29 12.29 14.41
N ARG A 165 -10.43 11.36 14.00
CA ARG A 165 -9.07 11.66 13.53
C ARG A 165 -8.99 11.82 12.02
N LEU A 166 -10.04 11.46 11.29
CA LEU A 166 -10.04 11.54 9.84
C LEU A 166 -11.05 12.59 9.39
N GLU A 167 -10.65 13.40 8.40
CA GLU A 167 -11.57 14.29 7.72
C GLU A 167 -12.34 13.56 6.62
N ALA A 168 -11.64 12.69 5.87
CA ALA A 168 -12.26 11.87 4.83
C ALA A 168 -11.44 10.62 4.53
N VAL A 169 -12.13 9.60 4.00
CA VAL A 169 -11.54 8.37 3.47
C VAL A 169 -11.86 8.25 1.98
N PHE A 170 -10.83 8.21 1.15
CA PHE A 170 -10.90 7.93 -0.28
C PHE A 170 -10.53 6.46 -0.53
N ALA A 171 -11.51 5.66 -0.91
CA ALA A 171 -11.32 4.23 -1.11
C ALA A 171 -11.19 3.89 -2.61
N LEU A 172 -9.98 3.56 -3.05
CA LEU A 172 -9.67 3.19 -4.44
C LEU A 172 -9.72 1.66 -4.59
N ALA A 173 -10.57 1.16 -5.48
CA ALA A 173 -10.87 -0.27 -5.63
C ALA A 173 -11.20 -0.95 -4.28
N PRO A 174 -12.27 -0.51 -3.58
CA PRO A 174 -12.56 -0.93 -2.21
C PRO A 174 -12.84 -2.43 -2.10
N VAL A 175 -12.32 -3.03 -1.02
CA VAL A 175 -12.55 -4.46 -0.70
C VAL A 175 -13.09 -4.56 0.73
N ALA A 176 -14.39 -4.80 0.86
CA ALA A 176 -15.06 -5.08 2.14
C ALA A 176 -15.55 -6.54 2.20
N PHE A 177 -16.23 -6.99 1.14
CA PHE A 177 -16.71 -8.36 1.00
C PHE A 177 -16.20 -8.97 -0.30
N MET A 178 -15.78 -10.24 -0.25
CA MET A 178 -15.23 -10.94 -1.42
C MET A 178 -16.17 -12.00 -2.03
N GLY A 179 -17.43 -12.07 -1.58
CA GLY A 179 -18.38 -13.13 -1.96
C GLY A 179 -18.70 -13.26 -3.45
N HIS A 180 -18.47 -12.20 -4.24
CA HIS A 180 -18.77 -12.18 -5.69
C HIS A 180 -17.54 -11.90 -6.57
N VAL A 181 -16.33 -11.98 -6.01
CA VAL A 181 -15.10 -11.69 -6.76
C VAL A 181 -14.89 -12.73 -7.86
N LYS A 182 -14.77 -12.26 -9.11
CA LYS A 182 -14.49 -13.08 -10.30
C LYS A 182 -13.01 -13.11 -10.68
N SER A 183 -12.17 -12.30 -10.04
CA SER A 183 -10.74 -12.22 -10.34
C SER A 183 -10.00 -13.48 -9.82
N PRO A 184 -8.81 -13.78 -10.36
CA PRO A 184 -8.02 -14.95 -9.94
C PRO A 184 -7.62 -14.96 -8.48
N ILE A 185 -7.74 -13.84 -7.76
CA ILE A 185 -7.53 -13.80 -6.31
C ILE A 185 -8.48 -14.77 -5.57
N ARG A 186 -9.66 -15.07 -6.15
CA ARG A 186 -10.56 -16.11 -5.66
C ARG A 186 -9.91 -17.49 -5.67
N LEU A 187 -8.96 -17.75 -6.57
CA LEU A 187 -8.23 -19.02 -6.58
C LEU A 187 -7.26 -19.16 -5.40
N LEU A 188 -6.90 -18.05 -4.74
CA LEU A 188 -6.14 -18.08 -3.50
C LEU A 188 -7.02 -18.30 -2.26
N ALA A 189 -8.34 -18.06 -2.37
CA ALA A 189 -9.28 -18.17 -1.26
C ALA A 189 -9.44 -19.59 -0.68
N PRO A 190 -9.40 -20.70 -1.45
CA PRO A 190 -9.42 -22.05 -0.89
C PRO A 190 -8.13 -22.41 -0.14
N PHE A 191 -7.00 -21.76 -0.46
CA PHE A 191 -5.72 -22.04 0.18
C PHE A 191 -5.53 -21.27 1.49
N SER A 192 -6.42 -20.34 1.85
CA SER A 192 -6.31 -19.60 3.12
C SER A 192 -6.32 -20.55 4.32
N HIS A 193 -7.18 -21.57 4.29
CA HIS A 193 -7.29 -22.56 5.35
C HIS A 193 -6.11 -23.55 5.36
N ASP A 194 -5.59 -23.94 4.20
CA ASP A 194 -4.39 -24.81 4.10
C ASP A 194 -3.10 -24.08 4.53
N ILE A 195 -3.00 -22.77 4.27
CA ILE A 195 -1.90 -21.92 4.76
C ILE A 195 -1.96 -21.80 6.29
N GLU A 196 -3.16 -21.73 6.87
CA GLU A 196 -3.40 -21.67 8.31
C GLU A 196 -3.11 -23.01 9.01
N VAL A 197 -3.44 -24.15 8.38
CA VAL A 197 -3.23 -25.49 8.93
C VAL A 197 -1.81 -26.03 8.70
N ARG A 198 -1.09 -25.65 7.63
CA ARG A 198 0.32 -26.04 7.36
C ARG A 198 1.36 -25.05 7.91
N ARG A 199 1.01 -24.24 8.91
CA ARG A 199 1.89 -23.23 9.53
C ARG A 199 3.27 -23.71 10.02
N PRO A 200 3.52 -24.96 10.50
CA PRO A 200 4.86 -25.29 11.02
C PRO A 200 5.90 -25.68 9.95
N ARG A 201 5.51 -25.93 8.69
CA ARG A 201 6.43 -26.52 7.68
C ARG A 201 6.72 -25.65 6.45
N ILE A 202 5.97 -24.59 6.22
CA ILE A 202 6.22 -23.66 5.09
C ILE A 202 7.28 -22.60 5.47
N ALA A 203 7.55 -22.41 6.76
CA ALA A 203 8.51 -21.43 7.26
C ALA A 203 10.00 -21.74 7.02
N VAL A 204 10.34 -22.96 6.56
CA VAL A 204 11.74 -23.32 6.19
C VAL A 204 11.99 -23.07 4.69
N VAL A 205 10.97 -22.66 3.93
CA VAL A 205 11.13 -22.32 2.53
C VAL A 205 11.10 -20.80 2.44
N SER A 206 12.30 -20.21 2.40
CA SER A 206 12.67 -18.83 2.09
C SER A 206 12.14 -18.31 0.74
N ASN A 207 10.89 -18.62 0.42
CA ASN A 207 10.47 -18.85 -0.95
C ASN A 207 8.93 -18.84 -1.02
N PHE A 208 8.32 -17.69 -0.71
CA PHE A 208 7.07 -17.29 -1.37
C PHE A 208 7.28 -17.14 -2.90
N PHE A 209 8.55 -17.02 -3.32
CA PHE A 209 8.99 -16.81 -4.69
C PHE A 209 8.77 -18.01 -5.64
N PRO A 210 9.09 -19.29 -5.32
CA PRO A 210 8.91 -20.43 -6.22
C PRO A 210 7.47 -20.93 -6.27
N LEU A 211 6.64 -20.67 -5.27
CA LEU A 211 5.20 -20.95 -5.33
C LEU A 211 4.52 -19.97 -6.29
N ILE A 212 4.91 -18.70 -6.28
CA ILE A 212 4.49 -17.70 -7.28
C ILE A 212 5.09 -18.01 -8.65
N CYS A 213 6.36 -18.37 -8.77
CA CYS A 213 6.96 -18.76 -10.06
C CYS A 213 6.37 -20.07 -10.62
N SER A 214 6.04 -21.05 -9.77
CA SER A 214 5.37 -22.29 -10.18
C SER A 214 3.91 -22.03 -10.55
N PHE A 215 3.24 -21.12 -9.83
CA PHE A 215 1.92 -20.63 -10.18
C PHE A 215 1.96 -19.89 -11.53
N VAL A 216 2.81 -18.88 -11.71
CA VAL A 216 3.02 -18.14 -12.96
C VAL A 216 3.47 -19.07 -14.11
N SER A 217 4.30 -20.09 -13.84
CA SER A 217 4.74 -21.09 -14.82
C SER A 217 3.60 -21.99 -15.28
N ARG A 218 2.80 -22.56 -14.36
CA ARG A 218 1.59 -23.34 -14.69
C ARG A 218 0.52 -22.49 -15.39
N TRP A 219 0.48 -21.20 -15.07
CA TRP A 219 -0.56 -20.28 -15.51
C TRP A 219 -0.26 -19.61 -16.86
N ARG A 220 1.03 -19.49 -17.22
CA ARG A 220 1.47 -19.24 -18.60
C ARG A 220 0.95 -20.31 -19.56
N ASP A 221 0.82 -21.55 -19.10
CA ASP A 221 0.29 -22.64 -19.91
C ASP A 221 -1.25 -22.59 -20.01
N ASP A 222 -1.96 -22.09 -18.99
CA ASP A 222 -3.42 -21.85 -19.03
C ASP A 222 -3.84 -20.67 -19.94
N LEU A 223 -3.00 -19.64 -20.14
CA LEU A 223 -3.26 -18.55 -21.10
C LEU A 223 -3.31 -19.02 -22.56
N ARG A 224 -2.73 -20.20 -22.85
CA ARG A 224 -2.85 -20.88 -24.15
C ARG A 224 -4.17 -21.65 -24.32
N GLY A 225 -4.94 -21.79 -23.23
CA GLY A 225 -6.28 -22.38 -23.24
C GLY A 225 -7.38 -21.42 -23.73
N PRO A 226 -8.60 -21.94 -23.95
CA PRO A 226 -9.72 -21.20 -24.54
C PRO A 226 -10.44 -20.36 -23.47
N ILE A 227 -9.83 -19.27 -23.02
CA ILE A 227 -10.42 -18.31 -22.07
C ILE A 227 -10.86 -17.04 -22.84
N PRO A 228 -11.99 -16.39 -22.51
CA PRO A 228 -12.43 -15.15 -23.15
C PRO A 228 -11.39 -14.01 -23.06
N ASN A 229 -11.23 -13.25 -24.15
CA ASN A 229 -10.18 -12.22 -24.29
C ASN A 229 -10.22 -11.11 -23.21
N VAL A 230 -11.42 -10.75 -22.72
CA VAL A 230 -11.58 -9.75 -21.65
C VAL A 230 -11.01 -10.27 -20.32
N THR A 231 -11.27 -11.54 -20.00
CA THR A 231 -10.69 -12.19 -18.83
C THR A 231 -9.18 -12.29 -18.96
N LYS A 232 -8.65 -12.58 -20.16
CA LYS A 232 -7.19 -12.58 -20.43
C LYS A 232 -6.57 -11.20 -20.22
N LEU A 233 -7.24 -10.11 -20.63
CA LEU A 233 -6.74 -8.74 -20.45
C LEU A 233 -6.71 -8.32 -18.97
N HIS A 234 -7.79 -8.57 -18.22
CA HIS A 234 -7.84 -8.29 -16.78
C HIS A 234 -6.80 -9.13 -16.00
N LEU A 235 -6.58 -10.36 -16.43
CA LEU A 235 -5.50 -11.22 -15.94
C LEU A 235 -4.11 -10.64 -16.22
N HIS A 236 -3.89 -10.20 -17.46
CA HIS A 236 -2.60 -9.66 -17.89
C HIS A 236 -2.27 -8.39 -17.13
N LEU A 237 -3.26 -7.51 -16.91
CA LEU A 237 -3.10 -6.30 -16.09
C LEU A 237 -2.82 -6.61 -14.62
N PHE A 238 -3.48 -7.63 -14.05
CA PHE A 238 -3.20 -8.08 -12.67
C PHE A 238 -1.79 -8.67 -12.53
N VAL A 239 -1.34 -9.45 -13.53
CA VAL A 239 0.02 -10.00 -13.55
C VAL A 239 1.06 -8.93 -13.80
N CYS A 240 0.83 -7.98 -14.73
CA CYS A 240 1.70 -6.83 -14.93
C CYS A 240 1.78 -5.97 -13.66
N PHE A 241 0.68 -5.80 -12.93
CA PHE A 241 0.67 -5.11 -11.64
C PHE A 241 1.57 -5.83 -10.62
N LEU A 242 1.39 -7.15 -10.44
CA LEU A 242 2.27 -7.96 -9.60
C LEU A 242 3.74 -7.87 -10.07
N PHE A 243 4.00 -8.04 -11.37
CA PHE A 243 5.35 -7.98 -11.94
C PHE A 243 5.99 -6.60 -11.79
N VAL A 244 5.29 -5.48 -11.94
CA VAL A 244 5.85 -4.14 -11.72
C VAL A 244 6.20 -3.92 -10.25
N SER A 245 5.40 -4.45 -9.32
CA SER A 245 5.73 -4.48 -7.88
C SER A 245 6.93 -5.39 -7.57
N PHE A 246 7.19 -6.43 -8.38
CA PHE A 246 8.28 -7.40 -8.17
C PHE A 246 9.56 -7.15 -9.01
N HIS A 247 9.52 -6.47 -10.16
CA HIS A 247 10.69 -6.29 -11.04
C HIS A 247 11.72 -5.32 -10.44
N PHE A 248 11.34 -4.49 -9.46
CA PHE A 248 12.29 -3.68 -8.69
C PHE A 248 13.02 -4.45 -7.57
N VAL A 249 12.67 -5.73 -7.33
CA VAL A 249 13.34 -6.59 -6.33
C VAL A 249 14.62 -7.24 -6.87
N SER A 250 14.95 -7.11 -8.17
CA SER A 250 16.11 -7.83 -8.76
C SER A 250 17.06 -7.07 -9.68
N TYR A 251 16.95 -5.75 -9.87
CA TYR A 251 17.97 -5.00 -10.62
C TYR A 251 19.19 -4.62 -9.75
N HIS A 252 19.96 -5.64 -9.40
CA HIS A 252 21.41 -5.58 -9.24
C HIS A 252 22.11 -6.60 -10.16
N CYS A 253 21.55 -6.85 -11.34
CA CYS A 253 22.25 -7.50 -12.44
C CYS A 253 21.85 -6.84 -13.76
N ALA A 254 22.86 -6.37 -14.49
CA ALA A 254 22.73 -5.70 -15.77
C ALA A 254 22.16 -6.63 -16.85
N CYS A 255 21.29 -6.11 -17.72
CA CYS A 255 21.32 -6.45 -19.14
C CYS A 255 20.60 -5.38 -19.99
N PRO A 256 21.13 -5.01 -21.16
CA PRO A 256 20.63 -3.91 -21.99
C PRO A 256 19.65 -4.43 -23.04
N TYR A 257 18.46 -3.82 -23.24
CA TYR A 257 17.78 -3.65 -24.54
C TYR A 257 16.47 -2.85 -24.35
N PRO A 258 16.08 -1.98 -25.30
CA PRO A 258 14.96 -1.04 -25.12
C PRO A 258 13.62 -1.70 -25.48
N VAL A 259 12.60 -1.51 -24.64
CA VAL A 259 11.23 -1.92 -24.94
C VAL A 259 10.40 -0.70 -25.33
N HIS A 260 9.89 -0.70 -26.57
CA HIS A 260 8.96 0.30 -27.09
C HIS A 260 7.59 0.21 -26.40
N VAL A 261 7.06 1.35 -25.96
CA VAL A 261 5.72 1.49 -25.35
C VAL A 261 4.74 2.03 -26.42
N PRO A 262 3.60 1.37 -26.72
CA PRO A 262 2.57 1.95 -27.56
C PRO A 262 1.69 2.95 -26.79
N ALA A 263 1.09 3.87 -27.56
CA ALA A 263 0.36 5.08 -27.14
C ALA A 263 -0.82 4.85 -26.14
N PRO A 264 -1.22 5.88 -25.37
CA PRO A 264 -2.15 5.74 -24.24
C PRO A 264 -3.63 5.62 -24.69
N VAL A 265 -4.38 4.78 -23.97
CA VAL A 265 -5.84 4.69 -24.01
C VAL A 265 -6.43 5.61 -22.92
N PRO A 266 -7.57 6.31 -23.13
CA PRO A 266 -8.13 7.22 -22.14
C PRO A 266 -8.62 6.47 -20.89
N ILE A 267 -8.22 6.94 -19.71
CA ILE A 267 -8.70 6.45 -18.42
C ILE A 267 -9.92 7.28 -18.01
N TYR A 268 -11.07 6.63 -17.82
CA TYR A 268 -12.28 7.23 -17.24
C TYR A 268 -12.06 7.52 -15.75
N LEU A 269 -12.46 8.71 -15.29
CA LEU A 269 -12.37 9.15 -13.89
C LEU A 269 -13.06 8.15 -12.92
N PRO A 270 -12.48 7.90 -11.72
CA PRO A 270 -13.13 7.09 -10.71
C PRO A 270 -14.30 7.82 -10.03
N VAL A 271 -15.34 7.04 -9.72
CA VAL A 271 -16.51 7.45 -8.94
C VAL A 271 -16.08 7.80 -7.51
N VAL A 272 -16.41 9.02 -7.07
CA VAL A 272 -16.29 9.46 -5.68
C VAL A 272 -17.41 8.79 -4.88
N VAL A 273 -17.06 7.89 -3.96
CA VAL A 273 -18.03 7.35 -2.99
C VAL A 273 -17.71 7.95 -1.63
N SER A 274 -18.52 8.93 -1.21
CA SER A 274 -18.60 9.33 0.20
C SER A 274 -19.40 8.26 0.92
N VAL A 275 -18.73 7.41 1.70
CA VAL A 275 -19.40 6.36 2.49
C VAL A 275 -19.69 6.91 3.87
N ASP A 276 -20.97 7.16 4.15
CA ASP A 276 -21.48 7.35 5.51
C ASP A 276 -21.34 6.01 6.26
N THR A 277 -20.29 5.89 7.06
CA THR A 277 -19.91 4.67 7.79
C THR A 277 -21.00 4.21 8.79
N ALA A 278 -21.95 5.08 9.15
CA ALA A 278 -23.05 4.73 10.05
C ALA A 278 -24.09 3.78 9.42
N LYS A 279 -24.13 3.67 8.09
CA LYS A 279 -25.12 2.85 7.36
C LYS A 279 -24.61 1.48 6.91
N LEU A 280 -23.29 1.21 6.99
CA LEU A 280 -22.74 -0.06 6.50
C LEU A 280 -22.92 -1.24 7.48
N PHE A 281 -23.30 -0.98 8.72
CA PHE A 281 -23.33 -1.97 9.82
C PHE A 281 -24.68 -2.07 10.55
N ARG A 282 -25.80 -1.83 9.85
CA ARG A 282 -27.15 -2.17 10.35
C ARG A 282 -27.78 -3.28 9.52
#